data_AF-T0D252-F1
#
_entry.id   AF-T0D252-F1
#
_cell.length_a   1.000
_cell.length_b   1.000
_cell.length_c   1.000
_cell.angle_alpha   90.00
_cell.angle_beta   90.00
_cell.angle_gamma   90.00
#
_symmetry.space_group_name_H-M   'P 1'
#
loop_
_entity.id
_entity.type
_entity.pdbx_description
1 polymer ?
#
loop_
_entity_poly.entity_id
_entity_poly.type
_entity_poly.pdbx_seq_one_letter_code
_entity_poly.pdbx_strand_id
1 'polypeptide(L)'
;MSVEQKYLFDVRAIPGDKRHPRYRSQSLPLHHFLCKKDGEWRVIEAEGEVVSVVHCHKCGRVMREVTLIQTDFGLFKTLKG
;
A
#
# COMPACT_ATOMS: atom_id res chain seq x y z
N MET A 1 33.28 -3.47 -15.51
CA MET A 1 32.65 -3.83 -14.21
C MET A 1 32.40 -2.53 -13.46
N SER A 2 31.16 -2.05 -13.43
CA SER A 2 30.80 -0.79 -12.76
C SER A 2 29.72 -1.06 -11.72
N VAL A 3 30.12 -1.05 -10.45
CA VAL A 3 29.21 -0.95 -9.32
C VAL A 3 29.42 0.43 -8.74
N GLU A 4 28.42 1.31 -8.88
CA GLU A 4 28.21 2.42 -7.95
C GLU A 4 26.72 2.78 -7.98
N GLN A 5 25.94 2.05 -7.18
CA GLN A 5 24.65 2.55 -6.71
C GLN A 5 24.93 3.56 -5.59
N LYS A 6 24.78 4.85 -5.89
CA LYS A 6 24.68 5.92 -4.89
C LYS A 6 23.29 6.55 -5.00
N TYR A 7 22.33 6.02 -4.25
CA TYR A 7 21.12 6.77 -3.92
C TYR A 7 21.46 7.72 -2.78
N LEU A 8 21.95 8.90 -3.13
CA LEU A 8 22.08 10.02 -2.21
C LEU A 8 20.81 10.86 -2.36
N PHE A 9 19.84 10.66 -1.47
CA PHE A 9 18.71 11.58 -1.32
C PHE A 9 19.22 12.87 -0.67
N ASP A 10 19.90 13.73 -1.44
CA ASP A 10 20.23 15.08 -1.02
C ASP A 10 18.97 15.94 -1.26
N VAL A 11 18.04 15.90 -0.30
CA VAL A 11 16.87 16.79 -0.28
C VAL A 11 17.36 18.18 0.15
N ARG A 12 18.08 18.85 -0.76
CA ARG A 12 18.27 20.30 -0.66
C ARG A 12 16.95 20.93 -1.07
N ALA A 13 16.23 21.45 -0.09
CA ALA A 13 15.09 22.33 -0.31
C ALA A 13 15.53 23.49 -1.21
N ILE A 14 15.11 23.45 -2.48
CA ILE A 14 15.25 24.58 -3.40
C ILE A 14 14.11 25.54 -3.08
N PRO A 15 14.37 26.74 -2.55
CA PRO A 15 13.33 27.73 -2.32
C PRO A 15 13.10 28.47 -3.64
N GLY A 16 12.05 28.07 -4.35
CA GLY A 16 11.60 28.78 -5.53
C GLY A 16 11.52 27.92 -6.77
N ASP A 17 10.48 27.11 -6.87
CA ASP A 17 9.65 27.19 -8.06
C ASP A 17 8.19 26.86 -7.71
N LYS A 18 7.30 27.78 -8.11
CA LYS A 18 5.87 27.74 -7.86
C LYS A 18 5.24 26.85 -8.91
N ARG A 19 5.32 25.54 -8.70
CA ARG A 19 4.46 24.52 -9.31
C ARG A 19 4.81 23.20 -8.62
N HIS A 20 4.07 22.85 -7.57
CA HIS A 20 3.95 21.43 -7.24
C HIS A 20 3.59 20.71 -8.55
N PRO A 21 4.28 19.63 -8.94
CA PRO A 21 3.73 18.74 -9.94
C PRO A 21 2.32 18.44 -9.42
N ARG A 22 1.30 18.74 -10.22
CA ARG A 22 -0.05 18.26 -9.95
C ARG A 22 0.12 16.75 -9.93
N TYR A 23 0.30 16.17 -8.75
CA TYR A 23 0.23 14.74 -8.53
C TYR A 23 -1.14 14.40 -9.08
N ARG A 24 -1.17 13.86 -10.29
CA ARG A 24 -2.42 13.38 -10.87
C ARG A 24 -2.96 12.45 -9.80
N SER A 25 -4.16 12.75 -9.34
CA SER A 25 -4.97 11.90 -8.48
C SER A 25 -5.40 10.64 -9.26
N GLN A 26 -4.44 9.95 -9.88
CA GLN A 26 -4.64 8.59 -10.34
C GLN A 26 -4.64 7.76 -9.06
N SER A 27 -5.83 7.35 -8.64
CA SER A 27 -5.99 6.29 -7.66
C SER A 27 -5.21 5.08 -8.16
N LEU A 28 -4.05 4.79 -7.56
CA LEU A 28 -3.28 3.61 -7.92
C LEU A 28 -3.99 2.37 -7.32
N PRO A 29 -3.71 1.17 -7.84
CA PRO A 29 -4.18 -0.06 -7.23
C PRO A 29 -3.87 -0.13 -5.73
N LEU A 30 -4.84 -0.66 -4.96
CA LEU A 30 -4.70 -0.89 -3.53
C LEU A 30 -4.29 -2.34 -3.26
N HIS A 31 -3.14 -2.49 -2.62
CA HIS A 31 -2.60 -3.77 -2.17
C HIS A 31 -2.88 -3.95 -0.68
N HIS A 32 -3.51 -5.07 -0.32
CA HIS A 32 -4.01 -5.31 1.02
C HIS A 32 -3.17 -6.37 1.72
N PHE A 33 -2.75 -6.11 2.95
CA PHE A 33 -1.92 -7.03 3.73
C PHE A 33 -2.57 -7.31 5.07
N LEU A 34 -2.57 -8.58 5.48
CA LEU A 34 -3.12 -9.03 6.76
C LEU A 34 -2.07 -9.79 7.57
N CYS A 35 -1.85 -9.37 8.81
CA CYS A 35 -1.06 -10.13 9.77
C CYS A 35 -1.90 -11.29 10.32
N LYS A 36 -1.52 -12.53 9.98
CA LYS A 36 -2.22 -13.74 10.47
C LYS A 36 -2.18 -13.92 11.99
N LYS A 37 -1.21 -13.31 12.69
CA LYS A 37 -1.07 -13.45 14.14
C LYS A 37 -1.98 -12.47 14.90
N ASP A 38 -1.91 -11.19 14.54
CA ASP A 38 -2.51 -10.11 15.34
C ASP A 38 -3.73 -9.47 14.68
N GLY A 39 -4.08 -9.88 13.44
CA GLY A 39 -5.19 -9.32 12.67
C GLY A 39 -4.97 -7.88 12.19
N GLU A 40 -3.74 -7.36 12.28
CA GLU A 40 -3.40 -6.01 11.78
C GLU A 40 -3.50 -5.95 10.26
N TRP A 41 -4.09 -4.86 9.75
CA TRP A 41 -4.21 -4.57 8.33
C TRP A 41 -3.25 -3.47 7.89
N ARG A 42 -2.74 -3.59 6.68
CA ARG A 42 -2.03 -2.52 5.98
C ARG A 42 -2.53 -2.43 4.54
N VAL A 43 -2.65 -1.21 4.04
CA VAL A 43 -3.04 -0.93 2.65
C VAL A 43 -1.94 -0.07 2.03
N ILE A 44 -1.47 -0.46 0.86
CA ILE A 44 -0.43 0.24 0.11
C ILE A 44 -1.01 0.61 -1.25
N GLU A 45 -0.88 1.88 -1.61
CA GLU A 45 -1.23 2.40 -2.93
C GLU A 45 0.04 2.41 -3.79
N ALA A 46 0.09 1.58 -4.83
CA ALA A 46 1.28 1.41 -5.67
C ALA A 46 0.91 1.04 -7.11
N GLU A 47 1.74 1.49 -8.05
CA GLU A 47 1.67 1.03 -9.44
C GLU A 47 2.49 -0.26 -9.58
N GLY A 48 1.81 -1.38 -9.84
CA GLY A 48 2.46 -2.69 -10.05
C GLY A 48 2.62 -3.53 -8.78
N GLU A 49 3.60 -4.43 -8.77
CA GLU A 49 3.82 -5.37 -7.67
C GLU A 49 4.56 -4.72 -6.48
N VAL A 50 4.08 -4.98 -5.26
CA VAL A 50 4.78 -4.57 -4.04
C VAL A 50 5.93 -5.53 -3.76
N VAL A 51 7.12 -5.18 -4.25
CA VAL A 51 8.36 -5.98 -4.06
C VAL A 51 9.01 -5.81 -2.68
N SER A 52 8.52 -4.88 -1.86
CA SER A 52 9.06 -4.63 -0.52
C SER A 52 8.40 -5.52 0.53
N VAL A 53 9.20 -5.99 1.51
CA VAL A 53 8.70 -6.82 2.60
C VAL A 53 7.85 -5.95 3.54
N VAL A 54 6.55 -6.22 3.59
CA VAL A 54 5.61 -5.53 4.50
C VAL A 54 5.64 -6.20 5.87
N HIS A 55 5.88 -5.41 6.93
CA HIS A 55 5.95 -5.90 8.31
C HIS A 55 4.76 -5.42 9.14
N CYS A 56 4.28 -6.29 10.04
CA CYS A 56 3.27 -5.98 11.04
C CYS A 56 3.88 -5.07 12.10
N HIS A 57 3.23 -3.96 12.43
CA HIS A 57 3.73 -3.02 13.42
C HIS A 57 3.68 -3.61 14.84
N LYS A 58 2.68 -4.45 15.14
CA LYS A 58 2.51 -5.05 16.46
C LYS A 58 3.53 -6.13 16.78
N CYS A 59 3.81 -7.05 15.85
CA CYS A 59 4.65 -8.22 16.13
C CYS A 59 5.93 -8.32 15.29
N GLY A 60 6.15 -7.39 14.35
CA GLY A 60 7.33 -7.39 13.47
C GLY A 60 7.37 -8.52 12.44
N ARG A 61 6.35 -9.37 12.34
CA ARG A 61 6.32 -10.45 11.35
C ARG A 61 6.02 -9.91 9.95
N VAL A 62 6.55 -10.61 8.94
CA VAL A 62 6.22 -10.38 7.54
C VAL A 62 4.74 -10.67 7.31
N MET A 63 4.03 -9.70 6.73
CA MET A 63 2.65 -9.79 6.31
C MET A 63 2.58 -10.33 4.89
N ARG A 64 1.51 -11.07 4.58
CA ARG A 64 1.24 -11.53 3.22
C ARG A 64 0.15 -10.67 2.61
N GLU A 65 0.28 -10.42 1.31
CA GLU A 65 -0.79 -9.80 0.55
C GLU A 65 -2.01 -10.73 0.53
N VAL A 66 -3.21 -10.15 0.59
CA VAL A 66 -4.48 -10.85 0.59
C VAL A 66 -5.42 -10.20 -0.42
N THR A 67 -6.24 -11.04 -1.05
CA THR A 67 -7.32 -10.58 -1.93
C THR A 67 -8.59 -10.40 -1.11
N LEU A 68 -9.19 -9.21 -1.18
CA LEU A 68 -10.53 -9.00 -0.63
C LEU A 68 -11.56 -9.58 -1.58
N ILE A 69 -12.42 -10.45 -1.06
CA ILE A 69 -13.56 -11.01 -1.80
C ILE A 69 -14.81 -10.43 -1.14
N GLN A 70 -15.56 -9.63 -1.89
CA GLN A 70 -16.87 -9.14 -1.43
C GLN A 70 -17.88 -10.29 -1.53
N THR A 71 -18.34 -10.79 -0.38
CA THR A 71 -19.21 -11.98 -0.31
C THR A 71 -20.70 -11.64 -0.31
N ASP A 72 -21.09 -10.38 -0.15
CA ASP A 72 -22.48 -9.95 0.05
C ASP A 72 -22.87 -8.75 -0.83
N PHE A 73 -23.50 -9.04 -1.96
CA PHE A 73 -24.24 -8.05 -2.76
C PHE A 73 -25.72 -7.93 -2.34
N GLY A 74 -26.08 -8.29 -1.09
CA GLY A 74 -27.45 -8.19 -0.58
C GLY A 74 -28.32 -9.44 -0.76
N LEU A 75 -27.77 -10.64 -0.56
CA LEU A 75 -28.54 -11.90 -0.60
C LEU A 75 -29.37 -12.19 0.66
N PHE A 76 -29.18 -11.45 1.75
CA PHE A 76 -30.07 -11.51 2.92
C PHE A 76 -31.10 -10.37 2.87
N LYS A 77 -31.87 -10.30 1.77
CA LYS A 77 -33.17 -9.62 1.82
C LYS A 77 -34.03 -10.39 2.82
N THR A 78 -34.12 -9.87 4.03
CA THR A 78 -35.15 -10.08 5.05
C THR A 78 -36.10 -11.25 4.74
N LEU A 79 -35.82 -12.42 5.32
CA LEU A 79 -36.90 -13.35 5.66
C LEU A 79 -37.74 -12.64 6.73
N LYS A 80 -38.75 -11.88 6.30
CA LYS A 80 -39.84 -11.48 7.18
C LYS A 80 -40.60 -12.75 7.52
N GLY A 81 -40.44 -13.21 8.75
CA GLY A 81 -41.40 -14.12 9.39
C GLY A 81 -42.72 -13.41 9.65
#